data_AF-G5E2B4-F1
#
_entry.id   AF-G5E2B4-F1
#
_cell.length_a   1.000
_cell.length_b   1.000
_cell.length_c   1.000
_cell.angle_alpha   90.00
_cell.angle_beta   90.00
_cell.angle_gamma   90.00
#
_symmetry.space_group_name_H-M   'P 1'
#
loop_
_entity.id
_entity.type
_entity.pdbx_description
1 polymer ?
#
loop_
_entity_poly.entity_id
_entity_poly.type
_entity_poly.pdbx_seq_one_letter_code
_entity_poly.pdbx_strand_id
1 'polypeptide(L)'
;LQDASDEFELRYQRAFNDLTSQLHITQDTAYQSFQQVVGELFRDGTNWGRIVAFLAFGRALCVESANKEMTDLQPRIVQWMAHYLDNTLQPWIQDNGGWEGFVTLYGK
;
A
#
# COMPACT_ATOMS: atom_id res chain seq x y z
N LEU A 1 21.04 -1.23 -6.80
CA LEU A 1 19.97 -0.72 -5.90
C LEU A 1 18.75 -0.28 -6.70
N GLN A 2 18.89 0.57 -7.74
CA GLN A 2 17.76 0.91 -8.62
C GLN A 2 17.15 -0.32 -9.32
N ASP A 3 17.96 -1.20 -9.92
CA ASP A 3 17.42 -2.40 -10.59
C ASP A 3 16.64 -3.35 -9.65
N ALA A 4 17.07 -3.48 -8.39
CA ALA A 4 16.37 -4.30 -7.40
C ALA A 4 15.09 -3.62 -6.89
N SER A 5 15.08 -2.28 -6.81
CA SER A 5 13.90 -1.49 -6.50
C SER A 5 12.88 -1.54 -7.63
N ASP A 6 13.33 -1.46 -8.88
CA ASP A 6 12.49 -1.51 -10.07
C ASP A 6 11.95 -2.92 -10.31
N GLU A 7 12.74 -3.96 -10.06
CA GLU A 7 12.28 -5.36 -10.15
C GLU A 7 11.34 -5.71 -8.99
N PHE A 8 11.58 -5.15 -7.79
CA PHE A 8 10.65 -5.24 -6.65
C PHE A 8 9.35 -4.51 -6.96
N GLU A 9 9.40 -3.27 -7.46
CA GLU A 9 8.23 -2.50 -7.89
C GLU A 9 7.49 -3.22 -9.00
N LEU A 10 8.16 -3.79 -10.02
CA LEU A 10 7.52 -4.52 -11.12
C LEU A 10 6.88 -5.82 -10.66
N ARG A 11 7.52 -6.61 -9.78
CA ARG A 11 6.92 -7.81 -9.20
C ARG A 11 5.73 -7.45 -8.33
N TYR A 12 5.86 -6.44 -7.47
CA TYR A 12 4.77 -5.97 -6.63
C TYR A 12 3.63 -5.38 -7.45
N GLN A 13 3.93 -4.61 -8.48
CA GLN A 13 2.95 -4.02 -9.39
C GLN A 13 2.22 -5.10 -10.18
N ARG A 14 2.89 -6.16 -10.66
CA ARG A 14 2.20 -7.31 -11.28
C ARG A 14 1.33 -8.05 -10.29
N ALA A 15 1.86 -8.39 -9.11
CA ALA A 15 1.08 -9.05 -8.06
C ALA A 15 -0.14 -8.20 -7.64
N PHE A 16 0.02 -6.87 -7.59
CA PHE A 16 -1.07 -5.95 -7.31
C PHE A 16 -2.02 -5.77 -8.46
N ASN A 17 -1.56 -5.71 -9.71
CA ASN A 17 -2.43 -5.68 -10.89
C ASN A 17 -3.26 -6.96 -10.99
N ASP A 18 -2.68 -8.10 -10.64
CA ASP A 18 -3.40 -9.37 -10.54
C ASP A 18 -4.42 -9.32 -9.39
N LEU A 19 -4.06 -8.73 -8.24
CA LEU A 19 -4.98 -8.54 -7.11
C LEU A 19 -6.12 -7.56 -7.44
N THR A 20 -5.83 -6.44 -8.10
CA THR A 20 -6.79 -5.38 -8.46
C THR A 20 -7.64 -5.74 -9.68
N SER A 21 -7.19 -6.66 -10.53
CA SER A 21 -8.01 -7.24 -11.59
C SER A 21 -8.97 -8.31 -11.06
N GLN A 22 -8.57 -9.06 -10.03
CA GLN A 22 -9.46 -10.00 -9.33
C GLN A 22 -10.48 -9.28 -8.45
N LEU A 23 -10.06 -8.20 -7.78
CA LEU A 23 -10.96 -7.30 -7.08
C LEU A 23 -11.82 -6.56 -8.11
N HIS A 24 -13.11 -6.85 -8.15
CA HIS A 24 -14.07 -6.04 -8.89
C HIS A 24 -14.24 -4.70 -8.16
N ILE A 25 -13.25 -3.81 -8.32
CA ILE A 25 -13.26 -2.48 -7.72
C ILE A 25 -14.25 -1.63 -8.50
N THR A 26 -15.38 -1.34 -7.86
CA THR A 26 -16.30 -0.27 -8.23
C THR A 26 -16.17 0.84 -7.20
N GLN A 27 -16.76 2.02 -7.47
CA GLN A 27 -16.77 3.10 -6.49
C GLN A 27 -17.34 2.69 -5.12
N ASP A 28 -18.30 1.76 -5.12
CA ASP A 28 -18.99 1.30 -3.90
C ASP A 28 -18.19 0.22 -3.15
N THR A 29 -17.43 -0.62 -3.84
CA THR A 29 -16.70 -1.74 -3.24
C THR A 29 -15.23 -1.43 -2.93
N ALA A 30 -14.72 -0.29 -3.40
CA ALA A 30 -13.31 0.08 -3.28
C ALA A 30 -12.80 0.11 -1.84
N TYR A 31 -13.59 0.66 -0.91
CA TYR A 31 -13.17 0.75 0.50
C TYR A 31 -13.10 -0.62 1.18
N GLN A 32 -14.11 -1.47 1.01
CA GLN A 32 -14.11 -2.83 1.56
C GLN A 32 -12.96 -3.67 0.99
N SER A 33 -12.72 -3.56 -0.32
CA SER A 33 -11.61 -4.20 -1.00
C SER A 33 -10.26 -3.77 -0.42
N PHE A 34 -10.07 -2.46 -0.21
CA PHE A 34 -8.89 -1.92 0.44
C PHE A 34 -8.71 -2.51 1.84
N GLN A 35 -9.75 -2.50 2.68
CA GLN A 35 -9.70 -3.04 4.05
C GLN A 35 -9.34 -4.53 4.08
N GLN A 36 -9.87 -5.33 3.16
CA GLN A 36 -9.56 -6.75 3.08
C GLN A 36 -8.08 -6.99 2.75
N VAL A 37 -7.55 -6.27 1.76
CA VAL A 37 -6.14 -6.43 1.34
C VAL A 37 -5.18 -6.00 2.45
N VAL A 38 -5.42 -4.85 3.08
CA VAL A 38 -4.53 -4.37 4.16
C VAL A 38 -4.66 -5.23 5.42
N GLY A 39 -5.87 -5.73 5.72
CA GLY A 39 -6.09 -6.69 6.80
C GLY A 39 -5.32 -8.00 6.59
N GLU A 40 -5.27 -8.51 5.36
CA GLU A 40 -4.44 -9.68 5.00
C GLU A 40 -2.95 -9.36 5.12
N LEU A 41 -2.51 -8.24 4.55
CA LEU A 41 -1.11 -7.82 4.51
C LEU A 41 -0.46 -7.76 5.90
N PHE A 42 -1.23 -7.33 6.90
CA PHE A 42 -0.77 -7.16 8.27
C PHE A 42 -1.28 -8.24 9.25
N ARG A 43 -1.97 -9.30 8.77
CA ARG A 43 -2.55 -10.36 9.62
C ARG A 43 -1.52 -10.97 10.56
N ASP A 44 -0.35 -11.31 10.04
CA ASP A 44 0.70 -11.99 10.80
C ASP A 44 1.75 -11.03 11.39
N GLY A 45 1.41 -9.75 11.52
CA GLY A 45 2.26 -8.72 12.11
C GLY A 45 2.78 -7.67 11.13
N THR A 46 3.54 -6.72 11.67
CA THR A 46 4.02 -5.54 10.94
C THR A 46 5.54 -5.56 10.83
N ASN A 47 6.06 -5.18 9.67
CA ASN A 47 7.47 -4.89 9.45
C ASN A 47 7.62 -3.83 8.35
N TRP A 48 8.81 -3.25 8.23
CA TRP A 48 9.09 -2.23 7.23
C TRP A 48 8.80 -2.66 5.79
N GLY A 49 9.09 -3.92 5.43
CA GLY A 49 8.77 -4.45 4.10
C GLY A 49 7.27 -4.45 3.80
N ARG A 50 6.43 -4.79 4.78
CA ARG A 50 4.96 -4.74 4.66
C ARG A 50 4.43 -3.29 4.60
N ILE A 51 5.07 -2.35 5.30
CA ILE A 51 4.74 -0.92 5.20
C ILE A 51 5.07 -0.39 3.79
N VAL A 52 6.21 -0.74 3.23
CA VAL A 52 6.56 -0.39 1.83
C VAL A 52 5.57 -1.00 0.85
N ALA A 53 5.19 -2.27 1.04
CA ALA A 53 4.18 -2.94 0.25
C ALA A 53 2.81 -2.24 0.29
N PHE A 54 2.40 -1.75 1.46
CA PHE A 54 1.18 -0.96 1.64
C PHE A 54 1.23 0.37 0.86
N LEU A 55 2.36 1.07 0.87
CA LEU A 55 2.51 2.31 0.09
C LEU A 55 2.47 2.02 -1.42
N ALA A 56 3.14 0.96 -1.87
CA ALA A 56 3.12 0.51 -3.25
C ALA A 56 1.71 0.09 -3.71
N PHE A 57 0.95 -0.59 -2.84
CA PHE A 57 -0.46 -0.93 -3.09
C PHE A 57 -1.30 0.31 -3.38
N GLY A 58 -1.17 1.33 -2.53
CA GLY A 58 -1.86 2.61 -2.70
C GLY A 58 -1.58 3.28 -4.03
N ARG A 59 -0.30 3.33 -4.43
CA ARG A 59 0.10 3.84 -5.75
C ARG A 59 -0.55 3.02 -6.88
N ALA A 60 -0.52 1.70 -6.79
CA ALA A 60 -1.14 0.82 -7.79
C ALA A 60 -2.66 1.06 -7.91
N LEU A 61 -3.36 1.22 -6.79
CA LEU A 61 -4.79 1.56 -6.79
C LEU A 61 -5.08 2.91 -7.44
N CYS A 62 -4.26 3.93 -7.18
CA CYS A 62 -4.42 5.25 -7.82
C CYS A 62 -4.21 5.19 -9.33
N VAL A 63 -3.17 4.45 -9.79
CA VAL A 63 -2.89 4.24 -11.22
C VAL A 63 -4.05 3.47 -11.89
N GLU A 64 -4.52 2.40 -11.27
CA GLU A 64 -5.62 1.60 -11.78
C GLU A 64 -6.93 2.39 -11.85
N SER A 65 -7.19 3.23 -10.84
CA SER A 65 -8.35 4.14 -10.84
C SER A 65 -8.28 5.15 -11.98
N ALA A 66 -7.07 5.64 -12.34
CA ALA A 66 -6.89 6.51 -13.50
C ALA A 66 -7.15 5.75 -14.82
N ASN A 67 -6.61 4.53 -14.96
CA ASN A 67 -6.79 3.70 -16.15
C ASN A 67 -8.27 3.34 -16.40
N LYS A 68 -9.07 3.22 -15.35
CA LYS A 68 -10.51 2.92 -15.39
C LYS A 68 -11.41 4.16 -15.40
N GLU A 69 -10.86 5.36 -15.57
CA GLU A 69 -11.58 6.64 -15.54
C GLU A 69 -12.35 6.90 -14.22
N MET A 70 -11.93 6.26 -13.12
CA MET A 70 -12.50 6.42 -11.78
C MET A 70 -11.67 7.39 -10.93
N THR A 71 -11.27 8.53 -11.50
CA THR A 71 -10.33 9.47 -10.86
C THR A 71 -10.81 10.04 -9.53
N ASP A 72 -12.14 10.10 -9.31
CA ASP A 72 -12.77 10.48 -8.04
C ASP A 72 -12.41 9.56 -6.85
N LEU A 73 -11.90 8.35 -7.12
CA LEU A 73 -11.42 7.44 -6.08
C LEU A 73 -10.06 7.83 -5.52
N GLN A 74 -9.22 8.54 -6.28
CA GLN A 74 -7.84 8.82 -5.85
C GLN A 74 -7.77 9.60 -4.52
N PRO A 75 -8.55 10.69 -4.31
CA PRO A 75 -8.54 11.38 -3.02
C PRO A 75 -9.02 10.49 -1.88
N ARG A 76 -9.96 9.57 -2.14
CA ARG A 76 -10.47 8.62 -1.14
C ARG A 76 -9.41 7.58 -0.78
N ILE A 77 -8.70 7.03 -1.77
CA ILE A 77 -7.60 6.09 -1.56
C ILE A 77 -6.53 6.73 -0.68
N VAL A 78 -6.11 7.95 -0.99
CA VAL A 78 -5.13 8.70 -0.18
C VAL A 78 -5.63 8.89 1.26
N GLN A 79 -6.91 9.25 1.43
CA GLN A 79 -7.51 9.39 2.76
C GLN A 79 -7.52 8.07 3.54
N TRP A 80 -7.89 6.95 2.91
CA TRP A 80 -7.89 5.64 3.57
C TRP A 80 -6.50 5.21 3.98
N MET A 81 -5.52 5.48 3.12
CA MET A 81 -4.12 5.18 3.42
C MET A 81 -3.60 6.00 4.60
N ALA A 82 -3.84 7.31 4.59
CA ALA A 82 -3.45 8.19 5.69
C ALA A 82 -4.10 7.74 7.00
N HIS A 83 -5.41 7.45 6.97
CA HIS A 83 -6.12 6.95 8.15
C HIS A 83 -5.55 5.63 8.67
N TYR A 84 -5.23 4.68 7.79
CA TYR A 84 -4.65 3.40 8.20
C TYR A 84 -3.24 3.57 8.78
N LEU A 85 -2.44 4.45 8.17
CA LEU A 85 -1.10 4.78 8.64
C LEU A 85 -1.16 5.39 10.04
N ASP A 86 -1.98 6.42 10.25
CA ASP A 86 -2.08 7.14 11.51
C ASP A 86 -2.67 6.29 12.65
N ASN A 87 -3.66 5.46 12.35
CA ASN A 87 -4.41 4.73 13.39
C ASN A 87 -3.91 3.31 13.65
N THR A 88 -3.28 2.68 12.66
CA THR A 88 -2.86 1.26 12.75
C THR A 88 -1.35 1.09 12.72
N LEU A 89 -0.66 1.79 11.83
CA LEU A 89 0.79 1.59 11.63
C LEU A 89 1.64 2.50 12.52
N GLN A 90 1.14 3.69 12.86
CA GLN A 90 1.88 4.69 13.61
C GLN A 90 2.43 4.18 14.95
N PRO A 91 1.69 3.42 15.78
CA PRO A 91 2.25 2.89 17.02
C PRO A 91 3.46 1.99 16.78
N TRP A 92 3.35 1.05 15.84
CA TRP A 92 4.46 0.16 15.49
C TRP A 92 5.66 0.94 14.91
N ILE A 93 5.39 1.94 14.07
CA ILE A 93 6.44 2.81 13.50
C ILE A 93 7.21 3.49 14.64
N GLN A 94 6.54 4.06 15.63
CA GLN A 94 7.19 4.72 16.77
C GLN A 94 8.00 3.73 17.61
N ASP A 95 7.43 2.56 17.91
CA ASP A 95 8.11 1.51 18.68
C ASP A 95 9.37 0.96 17.96
N ASN A 96 9.49 1.16 16.64
CA ASN A 96 10.61 0.72 15.81
C ASN A 96 11.53 1.89 15.38
N GLY A 97 11.58 2.96 16.18
CA GLY A 97 12.51 4.08 15.98
C GLY A 97 12.03 5.13 14.98
N GLY A 98 10.74 5.14 14.68
CA GLY A 98 10.14 6.04 13.69
C GLY A 98 10.68 5.79 12.28
N TRP A 99 10.42 6.75 11.39
CA TRP A 99 10.96 6.71 10.02
C TRP A 99 12.49 6.77 9.98
N GLU A 100 13.13 7.34 10.99
CA GLU A 100 14.60 7.29 11.14
C GLU A 100 15.11 5.85 11.31
N GLY A 101 14.37 4.99 12.01
CA GLY A 101 14.65 3.56 12.11
C GLY A 101 14.64 2.87 10.73
N PHE A 102 13.67 3.22 9.87
CA PHE A 102 13.63 2.73 8.49
C PHE A 102 14.86 3.19 7.69
N VAL A 103 15.18 4.49 7.72
CA VAL A 103 16.34 5.05 6.99
C VAL A 103 17.65 4.43 7.48
N THR A 104 17.79 4.18 8.77
CA THR A 104 18.99 3.55 9.34
C THR A 104 19.18 2.12 8.80
N LEU A 105 18.10 1.37 8.61
CA LEU A 105 18.13 -0.02 8.14
C LEU A 105 18.33 -0.13 6.61
N TYR A 106 17.71 0.77 5.83
CA TYR A 106 17.60 0.64 4.38
C TYR A 106 18.23 1.78 3.58
N GLY A 107 18.66 2.87 4.22
CA GLY A 107 19.22 4.06 3.57
C GLY A 107 20.69 3.95 3.14
N LYS A 108 21.23 2.74 3.02
CA LYS A 108 22.61 2.47 2.58
C LYS A 108 22.66 1.97 1.14
#